data_AF-A0A1M3LPF6-F1
#
_entry.id   AF-A0A1M3LPF6-F1
#
_cell.length_a   1.000
_cell.length_b   1.000
_cell.length_c   1.000
_cell.angle_alpha   90.00
_cell.angle_beta   90.00
_cell.angle_gamma   90.00
#
_symmetry.space_group_name_H-M   'P 1'
#
loop_
_entity.id
_entity.type
_entity.pdbx_description
1 polymer ?
#
loop_
_entity_poly.entity_id
_entity_poly.type
_entity_poly.pdbx_seq_one_letter_code
_entity_poly.pdbx_strand_id
1 'polypeptide(L)'
;MGTYPVLVSDWSPTSYARPTEWLLRVSESQVPYAVVRRFLKGDPNRPEEWFRVVTYAPTSEARELIGWVRSFDQACQLGWDYRIAFEEWRHHMAARRTDNSVMAAAKPPAGELVKFWREHRQGSSS
;
A
#
# COMPACT_ATOMS: atom_id res chain seq x y z
N MET A 1 -45.50 -25.03 28.23
CA MET A 1 -44.58 -23.89 28.01
C MET A 1 -43.34 -24.43 27.32
N GLY A 2 -43.13 -24.11 26.05
CA GLY A 2 -41.95 -24.56 25.30
C GLY A 2 -40.77 -23.62 25.57
N THR A 3 -39.70 -24.14 26.16
CA THR A 3 -38.42 -23.43 26.27
C THR A 3 -37.72 -23.48 24.91
N TYR A 4 -37.67 -22.36 24.21
CA TYR A 4 -36.80 -22.22 23.05
C TYR A 4 -35.35 -22.20 23.52
N PRO A 5 -34.45 -23.03 22.95
CA PRO A 5 -33.04 -22.93 23.28
C PRO A 5 -32.53 -21.56 22.82
N VAL A 6 -32.04 -20.77 23.77
CA VAL A 6 -31.27 -19.56 23.48
C VAL A 6 -29.96 -20.04 22.86
N LEU A 7 -29.85 -19.95 21.54
CA LEU A 7 -28.57 -20.06 20.85
C LEU A 7 -27.76 -18.83 21.23
N VAL A 8 -27.02 -18.93 22.33
CA VAL A 8 -25.98 -17.96 22.66
C VAL A 8 -24.96 -18.09 21.53
N SER A 9 -24.84 -17.07 20.69
CA SER A 9 -23.78 -17.06 19.69
C SER A 9 -22.46 -16.90 20.45
N ASP A 10 -21.52 -17.82 20.25
CA ASP A 10 -20.13 -17.74 20.70
C ASP A 10 -19.36 -16.67 19.90
N TRP A 11 -19.98 -15.50 19.75
CA TRP A 11 -19.42 -14.38 19.05
C TRP A 11 -18.25 -13.84 19.88
N SER A 12 -17.06 -13.89 19.27
CA SER A 12 -15.87 -13.23 19.78
C SER A 12 -15.27 -12.39 18.65
N PRO A 13 -14.77 -11.17 18.93
CA PRO A 13 -14.08 -10.35 17.93
C PRO A 13 -12.88 -11.07 17.30
N THR A 14 -12.26 -12.02 18.02
CA THR A 14 -11.13 -12.80 17.51
C THR A 14 -11.53 -13.80 16.43
N SER A 15 -12.76 -14.31 16.44
CA SER A 15 -13.26 -15.28 15.44
C SER A 15 -13.30 -14.70 14.02
N TYR A 16 -13.38 -13.36 13.92
CA TYR A 16 -13.37 -12.61 12.66
C TYR A 16 -12.02 -11.95 12.34
N ALA A 17 -11.03 -12.05 13.22
CA ALA A 17 -9.71 -11.50 12.97
C ALA A 17 -9.01 -12.30 11.86
N ARG A 18 -8.46 -11.59 10.87
CA ARG A 18 -7.70 -12.17 9.77
C ARG A 18 -6.43 -11.34 9.52
N PRO A 19 -5.28 -11.96 9.27
CA PRO A 19 -4.10 -11.23 8.79
C PRO A 19 -4.41 -10.67 7.40
N THR A 20 -4.41 -9.35 7.30
CA THR A 20 -4.80 -8.62 6.07
C THR A 20 -3.75 -7.57 5.68
N GLU A 21 -2.59 -7.58 6.32
CA GLU A 21 -1.52 -6.62 6.10
C GLU A 21 -0.22 -7.35 5.73
N TRP A 22 0.47 -6.85 4.71
CA TRP A 22 1.76 -7.34 4.25
C TRP A 22 2.75 -6.19 4.15
N LEU A 23 4.00 -6.42 4.57
CA LEU A 23 5.10 -5.50 4.41
C LEU A 23 5.91 -5.91 3.18
N LEU A 24 6.12 -4.97 2.25
CA LEU A 24 6.96 -5.22 1.08
C LEU A 24 8.41 -4.80 1.37
N ARG A 25 9.33 -5.74 1.17
CA ARG A 25 10.78 -5.58 1.39
C ARG A 25 11.55 -6.18 0.21
N VAL A 26 12.76 -5.69 -0.05
CA VAL A 26 13.69 -6.33 -1.00
C VAL A 26 14.27 -7.60 -0.41
N SER A 27 14.57 -7.56 0.89
CA SER A 27 15.06 -8.68 1.68
C SER A 27 14.58 -8.55 3.13
N GLU A 28 14.60 -9.65 3.88
CA GLU A 28 14.18 -9.70 5.29
C GLU A 28 14.89 -8.67 6.17
N SER A 29 16.17 -8.38 5.90
CA SER A 29 16.98 -7.44 6.66
C SER A 29 16.73 -5.96 6.33
N GLN A 30 16.05 -5.66 5.23
CA GLN A 30 15.82 -4.27 4.81
C GLN A 30 14.52 -3.71 5.38
N VAL A 31 14.52 -2.41 5.66
CA VAL A 31 13.32 -1.65 6.03
C VAL A 31 12.27 -1.80 4.92
N PRO A 32 10.98 -2.03 5.24
CA PRO A 32 9.95 -2.09 4.22
C PRO A 32 9.85 -0.78 3.45
N TYR A 33 9.46 -0.87 2.19
CA TYR A 33 9.19 0.31 1.36
C TYR A 33 7.70 0.59 1.19
N ALA A 34 6.85 -0.41 1.36
CA ALA A 34 5.40 -0.28 1.24
C ALA A 34 4.66 -1.26 2.15
N VAL A 35 3.39 -0.95 2.40
CA VAL A 35 2.43 -1.79 3.12
C VAL A 35 1.22 -2.04 2.22
N VAL A 36 0.84 -3.30 2.08
CA VAL A 36 -0.37 -3.72 1.37
C VAL A 36 -1.40 -4.14 2.40
N ARG A 37 -2.63 -3.62 2.30
CA ARG A 37 -3.74 -4.04 3.13
C ARG A 37 -4.93 -4.49 2.31
N ARG A 38 -5.46 -5.68 2.62
CA ARG A 38 -6.64 -6.27 1.97
C ARG A 38 -7.92 -5.76 2.65
N PHE A 39 -8.89 -5.42 1.82
CA PHE A 39 -10.24 -5.01 2.20
C PHE A 39 -11.24 -5.85 1.41
N LEU A 40 -12.32 -6.23 2.08
CA LEU A 40 -13.51 -6.76 1.44
C LEU A 40 -14.56 -5.65 1.46
N LYS A 41 -15.13 -5.31 0.31
CA LYS A 41 -16.20 -4.31 0.15
C LYS A 41 -17.38 -4.93 -0.59
N GLY A 42 -18.53 -4.29 -0.53
CA GLY A 42 -19.72 -4.72 -1.29
C GLY A 42 -20.58 -5.76 -0.56
N ASP A 43 -21.30 -6.56 -1.35
CA ASP A 43 -22.28 -7.53 -0.85
C ASP A 43 -21.60 -8.63 -0.01
N PRO A 44 -22.07 -8.92 1.21
CA PRO A 44 -21.54 -10.01 2.03
C PRO A 44 -21.54 -11.40 1.37
N ASN A 45 -22.47 -11.65 0.45
CA ASN A 45 -22.58 -12.91 -0.30
C ASN A 45 -21.63 -12.96 -1.50
N ARG A 46 -21.14 -11.81 -1.96
CA ARG A 46 -20.20 -11.66 -3.09
C ARG A 46 -19.23 -10.51 -2.82
N PRO A 47 -18.34 -10.65 -1.83
CA PRO A 47 -17.46 -9.56 -1.45
C PRO A 47 -16.46 -9.28 -2.56
N GLU A 48 -16.30 -7.99 -2.86
CA GLU A 48 -15.26 -7.50 -3.75
C GLU A 48 -13.97 -7.30 -2.98
N GLU A 49 -12.90 -7.91 -3.49
CA GLU A 49 -11.58 -7.77 -2.92
C GLU A 49 -10.87 -6.52 -3.47
N TRP A 50 -10.33 -5.73 -2.55
CA TRP A 50 -9.57 -4.53 -2.81
C TRP A 50 -8.28 -4.52 -2.00
N PHE A 51 -7.20 -4.05 -2.60
CA PHE A 51 -5.91 -3.89 -1.94
C PHE A 51 -5.52 -2.42 -1.90
N ARG A 52 -5.31 -1.88 -0.70
CA ARG A 52 -4.75 -0.55 -0.47
C ARG A 52 -3.25 -0.66 -0.34
N VAL A 53 -2.52 0.12 -1.12
CA VAL A 53 -1.06 0.19 -1.06
C VAL A 53 -0.66 1.55 -0.54
N VAL A 54 0.15 1.57 0.51
CA VAL A 54 0.68 2.79 1.13
C VAL A 54 2.18 2.70 1.30
N THR A 55 2.85 3.85 1.42
CA THR A 55 4.28 3.87 1.78
C THR A 55 4.48 3.25 3.16
N TYR A 56 5.66 2.70 3.39
CA TYR A 56 6.02 2.30 4.74
C TYR A 56 6.41 3.52 5.59
N ALA A 57 5.83 3.58 6.78
CA ALA A 57 6.29 4.42 7.88
C ALA A 57 5.99 3.70 9.21
N PRO A 58 6.78 3.97 10.28
CA PRO A 58 6.55 3.37 11.59
C PRO A 58 5.15 3.66 12.13
N THR A 59 4.66 4.89 11.96
CA THR A 59 3.31 5.30 12.32
C THR A 59 2.41 5.28 11.09
N SER A 60 1.13 4.93 11.28
CA SER A 60 0.16 4.88 10.17
C SER A 60 -0.13 6.25 9.56
N GLU A 61 -0.01 7.33 10.34
CA GLU A 61 -0.29 8.71 9.93
C GLU A 61 0.72 9.23 8.91
N ALA A 62 1.98 8.78 9.01
CA ALA A 62 3.04 9.14 8.08
C ALA A 62 3.02 8.34 6.77
N ARG A 63 2.09 7.37 6.62
CA ARG A 63 1.96 6.56 5.41
C ARG A 63 1.16 7.30 4.36
N GLU A 64 1.74 7.47 3.18
CA GLU A 64 1.09 8.09 2.03
C GLU A 64 0.39 7.01 1.18
N LEU A 65 -0.78 7.33 0.63
CA LEU A 65 -1.45 6.45 -0.32
C LEU A 65 -0.65 6.38 -1.63
N ILE A 66 -0.30 5.17 -2.05
CA ILE A 66 0.22 4.90 -3.39
C ILE A 66 -0.97 4.62 -4.33
N GLY A 67 -1.91 3.76 -3.92
CA GLY A 67 -3.13 3.53 -4.70
C GLY A 67 -3.98 2.35 -4.22
N TRP A 68 -4.99 2.01 -5.03
CA TRP A 68 -5.90 0.90 -4.84
C TRP A 68 -5.93 0.00 -6.08
N VAL A 69 -5.94 -1.31 -5.88
CA VAL A 69 -5.93 -2.31 -6.95
C VAL A 69 -6.80 -3.53 -6.59
N ARG A 70 -7.06 -4.39 -7.58
CA ARG A 70 -8.02 -5.50 -7.47
C ARG A 70 -7.39 -6.86 -7.25
N SER A 71 -6.07 -6.97 -7.31
CA SER A 71 -5.35 -8.21 -6.99
C SER A 71 -4.12 -7.94 -6.12
N PHE A 72 -3.71 -8.95 -5.36
CA PHE A 72 -2.52 -8.87 -4.52
C PHE A 72 -1.25 -8.67 -5.36
N ASP A 73 -1.16 -9.33 -6.52
CA ASP A 73 -0.03 -9.19 -7.44
C ASP A 73 0.11 -7.74 -7.97
N GLN A 74 -1.01 -7.12 -8.38
CA GLN A 74 -1.02 -5.70 -8.75
C GLN A 74 -0.61 -4.81 -7.58
N ALA A 75 -0.92 -5.19 -6.33
CA ALA A 75 -0.54 -4.43 -5.15
C ALA A 75 0.97 -4.49 -4.89
N CYS A 76 1.57 -5.68 -5.04
CA CYS A 76 3.01 -5.88 -4.98
C CYS A 76 3.73 -5.09 -6.06
N GLN A 77 3.26 -5.17 -7.31
CA GLN A 77 3.82 -4.42 -8.43
C GLN A 77 3.69 -2.91 -8.21
N LEU A 78 2.55 -2.43 -7.74
CA LEU A 78 2.34 -1.00 -7.46
C LEU A 78 3.29 -0.49 -6.36
N GLY A 79 3.53 -1.29 -5.32
CA GLY A 79 4.52 -0.96 -4.30
C GLY A 79 5.94 -0.96 -4.85
N TRP A 80 6.27 -1.88 -5.74
CA TRP A 80 7.59 -1.94 -6.39
C TRP A 80 7.82 -0.72 -7.31
N ASP A 81 6.83 -0.35 -8.11
CA ASP A 81 6.89 0.83 -8.98
C ASP A 81 7.15 2.10 -8.17
N TYR A 82 6.50 2.24 -7.00
CA TYR A 82 6.80 3.34 -6.07
C TYR A 82 8.26 3.35 -5.63
N ARG A 83 8.82 2.19 -5.27
CA ARG A 83 10.22 2.10 -4.86
C ARG A 83 11.14 2.62 -5.95
N ILE A 84 10.98 2.14 -7.18
CA ILE A 84 11.82 2.54 -8.32
C ILE A 84 11.66 4.03 -8.61
N ALA A 85 10.41 4.52 -8.68
CA ALA A 85 10.12 5.93 -8.92
C ALA A 85 10.73 6.84 -7.83
N PHE A 86 10.67 6.44 -6.57
CA PHE A 86 11.26 7.17 -5.45
C PHE A 86 12.79 7.18 -5.49
N GLU A 87 13.42 6.05 -5.84
CA GLU A 87 14.87 5.96 -6.02
C GLU A 87 15.34 6.89 -7.15
N GLU A 88 14.69 6.84 -8.32
CA GLU A 88 15.00 7.71 -9.46
C GLU A 88 14.83 9.19 -9.11
N TRP A 89 13.73 9.57 -8.47
CA TRP A 89 13.50 10.94 -8.02
C TRP A 89 14.59 11.40 -7.04
N ARG A 90 14.97 10.56 -6.07
CA ARG A 90 16.03 10.87 -5.11
C ARG A 90 17.36 11.09 -5.80
N HIS A 91 17.70 10.26 -6.79
CA HIS A 91 18.92 10.42 -7.59
C HIS A 91 18.91 11.71 -8.41
N HIS A 92 17.79 12.04 -9.06
CA HIS A 92 17.63 13.31 -9.79
C HIS A 92 17.81 14.53 -8.87
N MET A 93 17.23 14.52 -7.68
CA MET A 93 17.35 15.61 -6.72
C MET A 93 18.78 15.75 -6.15
N ALA A 94 19.44 14.61 -5.87
CA ALA A 94 20.83 14.58 -5.41
C ALA A 94 21.81 15.09 -6.48
N ALA A 95 21.59 14.75 -7.76
CA ALA A 95 22.40 15.27 -8.88
C ALA A 95 22.33 16.81 -8.98
N ARG A 96 21.23 17.42 -8.52
CA ARG A 96 21.04 18.88 -8.46
C ARG A 96 21.65 19.51 -7.20
N ARG A 97 22.35 18.73 -6.37
CA ARG A 97 22.93 19.13 -5.07
C ARG A 97 21.90 19.79 -4.13
N THR A 98 20.66 19.34 -4.20
CA THR A 98 19.58 19.85 -3.36
C THR A 98 19.79 19.39 -1.92
N ASP A 99 19.62 20.28 -0.94
CA ASP A 99 19.68 19.92 0.48
C ASP A 99 18.55 18.94 0.86
N ASN A 100 18.79 18.04 1.81
CA ASN A 100 17.82 17.03 2.23
C ASN A 100 16.49 17.62 2.73
N SER A 101 16.50 18.78 3.39
CA SER A 101 15.28 19.45 3.85
C SER A 101 14.44 19.95 2.67
N VAL A 102 15.09 20.50 1.65
CA VAL A 102 14.46 20.96 0.41
C VAL A 102 13.97 19.77 -0.41
N MET A 103 14.72 18.66 -0.44
CA MET A 103 14.29 17.41 -1.07
C MET A 103 13.00 16.90 -0.44
N ALA A 104 12.94 16.80 0.90
CA ALA A 104 11.75 16.32 1.60
C ALA A 104 10.52 17.19 1.32
N ALA A 105 10.68 18.52 1.31
CA ALA A 105 9.60 19.45 1.01
C ALA A 105 9.12 19.39 -0.45
N ALA A 106 10.02 19.03 -1.37
CA ALA A 106 9.73 18.95 -2.80
C ALA A 106 9.26 17.55 -3.27
N LYS A 107 9.14 16.56 -2.36
CA LYS A 107 8.72 15.21 -2.74
C LYS A 107 7.25 15.23 -3.18
N PRO A 108 6.93 14.78 -4.41
CA PRO A 108 5.54 14.61 -4.81
C PRO A 108 4.85 13.55 -3.92
N PRO A 109 3.53 13.62 -3.73
CA PRO A 109 2.76 12.55 -3.11
C PRO A 109 3.04 11.20 -3.78
N ALA A 110 3.12 10.12 -2.98
CA ALA A 110 3.52 8.80 -3.47
C ALA A 110 2.74 8.30 -4.70
N GLY A 111 1.41 8.46 -4.71
CA GLY A 111 0.57 8.07 -5.86
C GLY A 111 0.85 8.90 -7.12
N GLU A 112 1.11 10.20 -6.97
CA GLU A 112 1.43 11.09 -8.11
C GLU A 112 2.81 10.76 -8.69
N LEU A 113 3.79 10.48 -7.82
CA LEU A 113 5.13 10.08 -8.23
C LEU A 113 5.10 8.81 -9.09
N VAL A 114 4.34 7.79 -8.68
CA VAL A 114 4.17 6.55 -9.47
C VAL A 114 3.48 6.82 -10.79
N LYS A 115 2.42 7.63 -10.79
CA LYS A 115 1.69 7.96 -12.01
C LYS A 115 2.62 8.60 -13.04
N PHE A 116 3.34 9.65 -12.63
CA PHE A 116 4.30 10.35 -13.46
C PHE A 116 5.39 9.39 -14.00
N TRP A 117 5.98 8.58 -13.13
CA TRP A 117 7.02 7.63 -13.54
C TRP A 117 6.52 6.62 -14.58
N ARG A 118 5.31 6.07 -14.41
CA ARG A 118 4.73 5.13 -15.39
C ARG A 118 4.50 5.78 -16.76
N GLU A 119 3.98 7.01 -16.77
CA GLU A 119 3.74 7.78 -18.00
C GLU A 119 5.06 8.04 -18.76
N HIS A 120 6.13 8.42 -18.06
CA HIS A 120 7.44 8.66 -18.67
C HIS A 120 8.16 7.39 -19.12
N ARG A 121 7.98 6.26 -18.41
CA ARG A 121 8.56 4.97 -18.80
C ARG A 121 7.91 4.40 -20.07
N GLN A 122 6.59 4.56 -20.21
CA GLN A 122 5.85 4.12 -21.40
C GLN A 122 6.21 4.97 -22.64
N GLY A 123 6.46 6.27 -22.46
CA GLY A 123 6.91 7.16 -23.54
C GLY A 123 8.36 6.95 -24.00
N SER A 124 9.18 6.21 -23.24
CA SER A 124 10.59 5.92 -23.59
C SER A 124 10.77 4.64 -24.41
N SER A 125 9.68 3.92 -24.71
CA SER A 125 9.68 2.66 -25.47
C SER A 125 9.09 2.79 -26.88
N SER A 126 9.09 4.01 -27.45
CA SER A 126 8.63 4.32 -28.82
C SER A 126 9.78 4.73 -29.72
#